data_AF-A0A0J1D2W5-F1
#
_entry.id   AF-A0A0J1D2W5-F1
#
_cell.length_a   1.000
_cell.length_b   1.000
_cell.length_c   1.000
_cell.angle_alpha   90.00
_cell.angle_beta   90.00
_cell.angle_gamma   90.00
#
_symmetry.space_group_name_H-M   'P 1'
#
loop_
_entity.id
_entity.type
_entity.pdbx_description
1 polymer ?
#
loop_
_entity_poly.entity_id
_entity_poly.type
_entity_poly.pdbx_seq_one_letter_code
_entity_poly.pdbx_strand_id
1 'polypeptide(L)'
;MSACTTQSDSLIKTVPVGSGTSHLTTLPFVACVKAKWAARPLKIAEYSPSADGDVVTVHGANGQTMLLIEAEPSATGTGYTIYGDIISASAYVADAHKCD
;
A
#
# COMPACT_ATOMS: atom_id res chain seq x y z
N MET A 1 0.66 -19.07 13.56
CA MET A 1 0.67 -18.21 14.76
C MET A 1 0.47 -16.77 14.31
N SER A 2 -0.48 -16.09 14.96
CA SER A 2 -0.79 -14.66 14.89
C SER A 2 -1.09 -14.04 13.52
N ALA A 3 -2.38 -14.10 13.16
CA ALA A 3 -3.04 -13.04 12.42
C ALA A 3 -2.99 -11.74 13.26
N CYS A 4 -1.83 -11.09 13.33
CA CYS A 4 -1.75 -9.65 13.54
C CYS A 4 -1.97 -9.01 12.17
N THR A 5 -3.21 -9.06 11.65
CA THR A 5 -3.67 -7.85 10.98
C THR A 5 -3.71 -6.84 12.12
N THR A 6 -2.69 -5.98 12.19
CA THR A 6 -2.55 -5.02 13.27
C THR A 6 -3.85 -4.24 13.32
N GLN A 7 -4.50 -4.14 14.47
CA GLN A 7 -5.74 -3.37 14.64
C GLN A 7 -5.62 -1.95 14.04
N SER A 8 -4.40 -1.42 13.98
CA SER A 8 -4.05 -0.20 13.27
C SER A 8 -4.36 -0.23 11.77
N ASP A 9 -4.13 -1.35 11.08
CA ASP A 9 -4.38 -1.52 9.64
C ASP A 9 -5.89 -1.49 9.37
N SER A 10 -6.71 -2.14 10.21
CA SER A 10 -8.17 -2.11 10.05
C SER A 10 -8.76 -0.73 10.32
N LEU A 11 -8.20 0.02 11.29
CA LEU A 11 -8.52 1.43 11.51
C LEU A 11 -8.11 2.28 10.30
N ILE A 12 -6.90 2.10 9.78
CA ILE A 12 -6.39 2.88 8.65
C ILE A 12 -7.21 2.64 7.38
N LYS A 13 -7.67 1.41 7.12
CA LYS A 13 -8.57 1.10 6.00
C LYS A 13 -9.89 1.89 6.00
N THR A 14 -10.24 2.58 7.10
CA THR A 14 -11.42 3.47 7.12
C THR A 14 -11.14 4.86 6.52
N VAL A 15 -9.88 5.20 6.25
CA VAL A 15 -9.45 6.52 5.75
C VAL A 15 -8.78 6.35 4.37
N PRO A 16 -9.56 6.26 3.28
CA PRO A 16 -9.00 6.24 1.94
C PRO A 16 -8.44 7.62 1.57
N VAL A 17 -7.20 7.66 1.11
CA VAL A 17 -6.47 8.89 0.74
C VAL A 17 -6.05 8.92 -0.72
N GLY A 18 -6.15 7.78 -1.40
CA GLY A 18 -5.93 7.68 -2.83
C GLY A 18 -6.40 6.33 -3.35
N SER A 19 -6.64 6.25 -4.65
CA SER A 19 -6.90 5.01 -5.36
C SER A 19 -6.49 5.16 -6.82
N GLY A 20 -6.48 4.05 -7.53
CA GLY A 20 -6.21 4.04 -8.96
C GLY A 20 -6.24 2.64 -9.53
N THR A 21 -5.94 2.58 -10.83
CA THR A 21 -5.71 1.34 -11.56
C THR A 21 -4.37 1.44 -12.25
N SER A 22 -3.59 0.36 -12.24
CA SER A 22 -2.37 0.19 -13.03
C SER A 22 -2.63 -0.81 -14.15
N HIS A 23 -2.01 -0.60 -15.31
CA HIS A 23 -1.98 -1.58 -16.41
C HIS A 23 -1.05 -2.77 -16.12
N LEU A 24 -0.19 -2.67 -15.10
CA LEU A 24 0.64 -3.77 -14.63
C LEU A 24 -0.20 -4.79 -13.85
N THR A 25 0.29 -6.04 -13.80
CA THR A 25 -0.25 -7.05 -12.88
C THR A 25 0.18 -6.78 -11.44
N THR A 26 -0.47 -7.41 -10.46
CA THR A 26 -0.33 -7.04 -9.04
C THR A 26 1.13 -7.12 -8.57
N LEU A 27 1.83 -8.20 -8.92
CA LEU A 27 3.23 -8.40 -8.54
C LEU A 27 4.18 -7.30 -9.08
N PRO A 28 4.23 -6.99 -10.40
CA PRO A 28 5.08 -5.90 -10.90
C PRO A 28 4.65 -4.51 -10.42
N PHE A 29 3.35 -4.27 -10.21
CA PHE A 29 2.86 -3.03 -9.61
C PHE A 29 3.42 -2.85 -8.19
N VAL A 30 3.25 -3.84 -7.32
CA VAL A 30 3.72 -3.84 -5.92
C VAL A 30 5.24 -3.69 -5.87
N ALA A 31 5.98 -4.37 -6.74
CA ALA A 31 7.43 -4.23 -6.84
C ALA A 31 7.84 -2.79 -7.18
N CYS A 32 7.15 -2.13 -8.13
CA CYS A 32 7.41 -0.73 -8.47
C CYS A 32 7.10 0.20 -7.29
N VAL A 33 5.94 0.03 -6.64
CA VAL A 33 5.53 0.85 -5.49
C VAL A 33 6.55 0.73 -4.38
N LYS A 34 6.97 -0.49 -4.03
CA LYS A 34 8.01 -0.73 -3.02
C LYS A 34 9.32 -0.05 -3.36
N ALA A 35 9.77 -0.12 -4.62
CA ALA A 35 11.01 0.53 -5.03
C ALA A 35 10.94 2.05 -4.87
N LYS A 36 9.81 2.67 -5.23
CA LYS A 36 9.61 4.12 -5.05
C LYS A 36 9.54 4.51 -3.58
N TRP A 37 8.81 3.73 -2.79
CA TRP A 37 8.63 4.01 -1.37
C TRP A 37 9.89 3.75 -0.55
N ALA A 38 10.73 2.77 -0.93
CA ALA A 38 11.99 2.45 -0.28
C ALA A 38 13.02 3.59 -0.38
N ALA A 39 12.84 4.53 -1.31
CA ALA A 39 13.63 5.76 -1.36
C ALA A 39 13.32 6.74 -0.21
N ARG A 40 12.31 6.46 0.62
CA ARG A 40 11.89 7.28 1.76
C ARG A 40 12.41 6.67 3.08
N PRO A 41 12.59 7.48 4.14
CA PRO A 41 13.22 7.03 5.38
C PRO A 41 12.34 6.11 6.26
N LEU A 42 11.09 5.82 5.85
CA LEU A 42 10.15 5.03 6.63
C LEU A 42 10.31 3.53 6.34
N LYS A 43 9.99 2.71 7.35
CA LYS A 43 10.05 1.25 7.21
C LYS A 43 8.87 0.75 6.39
N ILE A 44 9.11 -0.20 5.49
CA ILE A 44 8.08 -0.79 4.64
C ILE A 44 7.95 -2.27 5.00
N ALA A 45 6.72 -2.74 5.09
CA ALA A 45 6.41 -4.17 5.15
C ALA A 45 5.41 -4.53 4.06
N GLU A 46 5.39 -5.80 3.67
CA GLU A 46 4.49 -6.34 2.66
C GLU A 46 3.89 -7.64 3.21
N TYR A 47 2.61 -7.85 2.96
CA TYR A 47 1.94 -9.11 3.22
C TYR A 47 0.82 -9.32 2.21
N SER A 48 0.57 -10.57 1.83
CA SER A 48 -0.48 -10.93 0.88
C SER A 48 -1.73 -11.40 1.66
N PRO A 49 -2.82 -10.60 1.73
CA PRO A 49 -4.05 -11.02 2.41
C PRO A 49 -4.80 -12.13 1.67
N SER A 50 -4.53 -12.33 0.38
CA SER A 50 -5.14 -13.36 -0.47
C SER A 50 -4.11 -13.92 -1.46
N ALA A 51 -4.49 -14.88 -2.30
CA ALA A 51 -3.59 -15.48 -3.28
C ALA A 51 -3.19 -14.50 -4.40
N ASP A 52 -4.01 -13.49 -4.65
CA ASP A 52 -3.87 -12.60 -5.80
C ASP A 52 -3.75 -11.11 -5.43
N GLY A 53 -3.97 -10.78 -4.16
CA GLY A 53 -3.87 -9.42 -3.63
C GLY A 53 -2.67 -9.26 -2.69
N ASP A 54 -2.07 -8.07 -2.72
CA ASP A 54 -0.91 -7.70 -1.93
C ASP A 54 -1.18 -6.39 -1.18
N VAL A 55 -0.74 -6.35 0.08
CA VAL A 55 -0.80 -5.16 0.91
C VAL A 55 0.62 -4.72 1.22
N VAL A 56 0.92 -3.44 0.98
CA VAL A 56 2.18 -2.83 1.39
C VAL A 56 1.88 -1.78 2.46
N THR A 57 2.48 -1.93 3.63
CA THR A 57 2.36 -1.01 4.76
C THR A 57 3.63 -0.17 4.92
N VAL A 58 3.45 1.08 5.34
CA VAL A 58 4.53 1.98 5.73
C VAL A 58 4.39 2.26 7.22
N HIS A 59 5.46 2.00 7.95
CA HIS A 59 5.54 2.17 9.39
C HIS A 59 6.30 3.44 9.77
N GLY A 60 5.74 4.17 10.72
CA GLY A 60 6.37 5.32 11.36
C GLY A 60 7.55 4.95 12.26
N ALA A 61 8.23 5.97 12.78
CA ALA A 61 9.43 5.81 13.62
C ALA A 61 9.23 4.94 14.88
N ASN A 62 8.00 4.88 15.40
CA ASN A 62 7.62 4.08 16.57
C ASN A 62 6.93 2.74 16.21
N GLY A 63 6.95 2.33 14.93
CA GLY A 63 6.41 1.04 14.48
C GLY A 63 4.90 1.04 14.15
N GLN A 64 4.20 2.14 14.34
CA GLN A 64 2.80 2.26 13.92
C GLN A 64 2.65 2.19 12.40
N THR A 65 1.64 1.48 11.90
CA THR A 65 1.23 1.64 10.49
C THR A 65 0.74 3.08 10.31
N MET A 66 1.26 3.79 9.31
CA MET A 66 0.85 5.17 8.98
C MET A 66 0.10 5.22 7.64
N LEU A 67 0.46 4.31 6.76
CA LEU A 67 -0.08 4.21 5.42
C LEU A 67 -0.08 2.74 5.01
N LEU A 68 -1.08 2.35 4.24
CA LEU A 68 -1.10 1.07 3.57
C LEU A 68 -1.70 1.22 2.17
N ILE A 69 -1.21 0.43 1.22
CA ILE A 69 -1.84 0.25 -0.09
C ILE A 69 -2.30 -1.19 -0.20
N GLU A 70 -3.55 -1.37 -0.57
CA GLU A 70 -4.11 -2.64 -0.99
C GLU A 70 -4.10 -2.67 -2.51
N ALA A 71 -3.42 -3.64 -3.08
CA ALA A 71 -3.36 -3.89 -4.51
C ALA A 71 -4.05 -5.23 -4.80
N GLU A 72 -5.06 -5.20 -5.65
CA GLU A 72 -5.85 -6.37 -6.02
C GLU A 72 -5.93 -6.50 -7.53
N PRO A 73 -6.08 -7.73 -8.07
CA PRO A 73 -6.26 -7.92 -9.50
C PRO A 73 -7.54 -7.21 -9.96
N SER A 74 -7.46 -6.55 -11.10
CA SER A 74 -8.60 -5.94 -11.78
C SER A 74 -8.68 -6.43 -13.22
N ALA A 75 -9.80 -6.16 -13.90
CA ALA A 75 -10.05 -6.62 -15.25
C ALA A 75 -8.97 -6.21 -16.28
N THR A 76 -8.23 -5.13 -16.02
CA THR A 76 -7.24 -4.56 -16.94
C THR A 76 -5.82 -4.48 -16.34
N GLY A 77 -5.57 -5.10 -15.19
CA GLY A 77 -4.30 -5.00 -14.48
C GLY A 77 -4.50 -5.07 -12.96
N THR A 78 -4.19 -4.00 -12.24
CA THR A 78 -4.28 -3.95 -10.77
C THR A 78 -5.08 -2.74 -10.31
N GLY A 79 -6.15 -2.99 -9.55
CA GLY A 79 -6.84 -1.94 -8.81
C GLY A 79 -6.18 -1.77 -7.45
N TYR A 80 -5.97 -0.54 -7.01
CA TYR A 80 -5.39 -0.30 -5.70
C TYR A 80 -6.06 0.83 -4.95
N THR A 81 -6.09 0.69 -3.62
CA THR A 81 -6.57 1.72 -2.68
C THR A 81 -5.50 1.98 -1.65
N ILE A 82 -5.21 3.26 -1.42
CA ILE A 82 -4.22 3.75 -0.46
C ILE A 82 -4.99 4.37 0.70
N TYR A 83 -4.60 3.97 1.89
CA TYR A 83 -5.20 4.42 3.14
C TYR A 83 -4.13 5.01 4.06
N GLY A 84 -4.49 6.02 4.84
CA GLY A 84 -3.56 6.66 5.78
C GLY A 84 -3.94 8.10 6.12
N ASP A 85 -2.97 8.85 6.62
CA ASP A 85 -3.08 10.29 6.85
C ASP A 85 -2.77 11.07 5.56
N ILE A 86 -3.70 11.91 5.07
CA ILE A 86 -3.58 12.63 3.77
C ILE A 86 -2.27 13.41 3.65
N ILE A 87 -1.87 14.12 4.71
CA ILE A 87 -0.70 15.00 4.68
C ILE A 87 0.56 14.15 4.45
N SER A 88 0.70 13.08 5.23
CA SER A 88 1.84 12.15 5.18
C SER A 88 1.81 11.25 3.94
N ALA A 89 0.61 10.95 3.43
CA ALA A 89 0.37 9.99 2.34
C ALA A 89 0.51 10.59 0.94
N SER A 90 0.30 11.90 0.78
CA SER A 90 0.27 12.57 -0.52
C SER A 90 1.44 12.20 -1.44
N ALA A 91 2.65 12.14 -0.89
CA ALA A 91 3.86 11.81 -1.63
C ALA A 91 3.96 10.31 -1.97
N TYR A 92 3.41 9.43 -1.13
CA TYR A 92 3.29 7.98 -1.39
C TYR A 92 2.25 7.68 -2.45
N VAL A 93 1.12 8.39 -2.44
CA VAL A 93 0.07 8.32 -3.47
C VAL A 93 0.65 8.74 -4.82
N ALA A 94 1.35 9.88 -4.88
CA ALA A 94 1.99 10.35 -6.11
C ALA A 94 3.06 9.38 -6.64
N ASP A 95 3.73 8.63 -5.77
CA ASP A 95 4.70 7.62 -6.18
C ASP A 95 4.04 6.34 -6.69
N ALA A 96 2.92 5.92 -6.08
CA ALA A 96 2.13 4.79 -6.57
C ALA A 96 1.52 5.08 -7.95
N HIS A 97 1.07 6.32 -8.20
CA HIS A 97 0.56 6.77 -9.50
C HIS A 97 1.61 6.74 -10.62
N LYS A 98 2.92 6.71 -10.30
CA LYS A 98 4.00 6.57 -11.30
C LYS A 98 4.28 5.11 -11.68
N CYS A 99 3.59 4.17 -11.05
CA CYS A 99 3.71 2.74 -11.29
C CYS A 99 2.55 2.18 -12.12
N ASP A 100 1.76 3.05 -12.74
CA ASP A 100 0.82 2.69 -13.81
C ASP A 100 1.57 2.31 -15.10
#